data_AF-A0A7S0ZAS8-F1
#
_entry.id   AF-A0A7S0ZAS8-F1
#
_cell.length_a   1.000
_cell.length_b   1.000
_cell.length_c   1.000
_cell.angle_alpha   90.00
_cell.angle_beta   90.00
_cell.angle_gamma   90.00
#
_symmetry.space_group_name_H-M   'P 1'
#
loop_
_entity.id
_entity.type
_entity.pdbx_description
1 polymer ?
#
loop_
_entity_poly.entity_id
_entity_poly.type
_entity_poly.pdbx_seq_one_letter_code
_entity_poly.pdbx_strand_id
1 'polypeptide(L)'
;MNMKHTLFFVLALALAIAQLAVIETSAHAFTDEQGLCRTECEDECHWSLSLDPFAGETGYYRVSGCDGVQPTLVMDVNKRYCFQQYNETNWMHPVGFAYFPDGAHKDRPELEPSVSPYDSECAAQSTCQHPEYFLNGEYLGNPQDVDNFGLDVYEPDFMLPRERWIAQGKYEVCLNITQTNPEDLFMFCHIHSNMSLTIKVADNGTLRQPDINNPAIDYEYDQPEEFDRMCGTWRVTPFLDACPNMVFVCNQ
;
A
#
# COMPACT_ATOMS: atom_id res chain seq x y z
N MET A 1 -21.15 -35.68 71.16
CA MET A 1 -21.82 -36.83 70.48
C MET A 1 -22.25 -36.33 69.10
N ASN A 2 -22.12 -37.18 68.06
CA ASN A 2 -22.44 -36.96 66.63
C ASN A 2 -21.31 -36.51 65.67
N MET A 3 -20.42 -37.47 65.38
CA MET A 3 -20.30 -38.22 64.12
C MET A 3 -20.70 -37.60 62.75
N LYS A 4 -19.77 -37.83 61.79
CA LYS A 4 -19.88 -37.98 60.32
C LYS A 4 -19.83 -36.70 59.46
N HIS A 5 -18.87 -36.60 58.54
CA HIS A 5 -19.07 -36.97 57.12
C HIS A 5 -17.75 -36.95 56.33
N THR A 6 -17.60 -37.98 55.51
CA THR A 6 -16.59 -38.26 54.48
C THR A 6 -16.54 -37.17 53.41
N LEU A 7 -15.35 -36.85 52.88
CA LEU A 7 -15.25 -36.36 51.50
C LEU A 7 -13.92 -36.73 50.86
N PHE A 8 -14.01 -37.56 49.82
CA PHE A 8 -12.99 -37.83 48.81
C PHE A 8 -12.66 -36.52 48.08
N PHE A 9 -11.38 -36.19 47.91
CA PHE A 9 -10.95 -35.18 46.94
C PHE A 9 -10.15 -35.85 45.84
N VAL A 10 -10.75 -35.84 44.65
CA VAL A 10 -10.17 -36.25 43.36
C VAL A 10 -9.14 -35.20 42.95
N LEU A 11 -7.92 -35.63 42.66
CA LEU A 11 -6.84 -34.78 42.16
C LEU A 11 -7.09 -34.56 40.65
N ALA A 12 -7.58 -33.38 40.27
CA ALA A 12 -7.68 -32.96 38.87
C ALA A 12 -6.33 -32.35 38.45
N LEU A 13 -5.57 -33.08 37.64
CA LEU A 13 -4.37 -32.58 36.97
C LEU A 13 -4.81 -31.82 35.72
N ALA A 14 -4.84 -30.49 35.80
CA ALA A 14 -5.10 -29.64 34.64
C ALA A 14 -3.82 -29.52 33.80
N LEU A 15 -3.86 -30.03 32.57
CA LEU A 15 -2.82 -29.86 31.56
C LEU A 15 -2.91 -28.42 31.02
N ALA A 16 -1.94 -27.58 31.37
CA ALA A 16 -1.83 -26.24 30.79
C ALA A 16 -1.28 -26.35 29.36
N ILE A 17 -2.13 -26.18 28.36
CA ILE A 17 -1.70 -25.94 26.98
C ILE A 17 -1.32 -24.46 26.90
N ALA A 18 -0.02 -24.19 26.80
CA ALA A 18 0.46 -22.86 26.48
C ALA A 18 0.06 -22.55 25.03
N GLN A 19 -0.95 -21.69 24.85
CA GLN A 19 -1.16 -21.02 23.56
C GLN A 19 0.07 -20.14 23.34
N LEU A 20 0.93 -20.51 22.39
CA LEU A 20 1.84 -19.52 21.80
C LEU A 20 0.94 -18.53 21.07
N ALA A 21 0.76 -17.36 21.65
CA ALA A 21 0.33 -16.21 20.87
C ALA A 21 1.42 -15.99 19.81
N VAL A 22 1.06 -16.18 18.54
CA VAL A 22 1.83 -15.59 17.46
C VAL A 22 1.68 -14.09 17.69
N ILE A 23 2.71 -13.47 18.25
CA ILE A 23 2.84 -12.02 18.20
C ILE A 23 3.09 -11.78 16.72
N GLU A 24 2.05 -11.39 15.97
CA GLU A 24 2.24 -10.71 14.70
C GLU A 24 3.07 -9.47 15.03
N THR A 25 4.39 -9.58 14.94
CA THR A 25 5.27 -8.43 14.80
C THR A 25 4.94 -7.82 13.45
N SER A 26 3.85 -7.06 13.40
CA SER A 26 3.57 -6.17 12.29
C SER A 26 4.80 -5.28 12.17
N ALA A 27 5.50 -5.40 11.04
CA ALA A 27 6.57 -4.48 10.69
C ALA A 27 6.06 -3.06 10.92
N HIS A 28 6.71 -2.32 11.82
CA HIS A 28 6.29 -0.96 12.11
C HIS A 28 6.96 -0.04 11.11
N ALA A 29 6.19 0.41 10.14
CA ALA A 29 6.59 1.52 9.28
C ALA A 29 6.79 2.80 10.11
N PHE A 30 7.79 3.60 9.76
CA PHE A 30 8.12 4.86 10.42
C PHE A 30 8.77 5.84 9.44
N THR A 31 8.63 7.14 9.70
CA THR A 31 9.39 8.17 8.98
C THR A 31 10.71 8.44 9.70
N ASP A 32 11.83 8.36 8.97
CA ASP A 32 13.16 8.62 9.51
C ASP A 32 13.49 10.13 9.57
N GLU A 33 14.66 10.47 10.09
CA GLU A 33 15.12 11.86 10.23
C GLU A 33 15.29 12.60 8.87
N GLN A 34 15.33 11.86 7.76
CA GLN A 34 15.42 12.40 6.40
C GLN A 34 14.03 12.56 5.77
N GLY A 35 12.95 12.24 6.49
CA GLY A 35 11.58 12.28 5.97
C GLY A 35 11.23 11.08 5.08
N LEU A 36 12.03 10.01 5.11
CA LEU A 36 11.80 8.80 4.31
C LEU A 36 11.03 7.76 5.13
N CYS A 37 10.02 7.17 4.51
CA CYS A 37 9.20 6.14 5.12
C CYS A 37 9.88 4.77 4.96
N ARG A 38 10.27 4.17 6.09
CA ARG A 38 10.96 2.89 6.21
C ARG A 38 10.08 1.90 6.96
N THR A 39 10.42 0.62 6.85
CA THR A 39 9.77 -0.45 7.61
C THR A 39 10.82 -1.42 8.14
N GLU A 40 10.65 -1.86 9.38
CA GLU A 40 11.52 -2.85 10.03
C GLU A 40 11.00 -4.27 9.78
N CYS A 41 11.81 -5.08 9.09
CA CYS A 41 11.49 -6.44 8.68
C CYS A 41 12.78 -7.18 8.28
N GLU A 42 12.76 -8.51 8.38
CA GLU A 42 13.85 -9.37 7.88
C GLU A 42 13.72 -9.54 6.36
N ASP A 43 12.90 -10.50 5.91
CA ASP A 43 12.77 -10.86 4.49
C ASP A 43 11.44 -10.39 3.86
N GLU A 44 10.36 -10.39 4.65
CA GLU A 44 9.03 -9.96 4.22
C GLU A 44 8.54 -8.78 5.08
N CYS A 45 8.09 -7.74 4.40
CA CYS A 45 7.74 -6.45 4.98
C CYS A 45 6.30 -6.11 4.60
N HIS A 46 5.53 -5.52 5.52
CA HIS A 46 4.15 -5.13 5.22
C HIS A 46 3.96 -3.62 5.37
N TRP A 47 3.31 -3.02 4.37
CA TRP A 47 2.85 -1.64 4.39
C TRP A 47 1.34 -1.62 4.50
N SER A 48 0.79 -1.05 5.57
CA SER A 48 -0.66 -0.86 5.68
C SER A 48 -1.07 0.45 4.99
N LEU A 49 -1.83 0.33 3.90
CA LEU A 49 -2.28 1.45 3.10
C LEU A 49 -3.68 1.93 3.49
N SER A 50 -3.87 3.23 3.41
CA SER A 50 -5.18 3.87 3.37
C SER A 50 -5.15 5.02 2.37
N LEU A 51 -6.32 5.59 2.08
CA LEU A 51 -6.45 6.79 1.28
C LEU A 51 -6.92 7.95 2.15
N ASP A 52 -6.34 9.12 1.94
CA ASP A 52 -6.88 10.40 2.40
C ASP A 52 -7.70 11.02 1.25
N PRO A 53 -9.04 10.91 1.26
CA PRO A 53 -9.88 11.40 0.17
C PRO A 53 -9.92 12.93 0.10
N PHE A 54 -9.41 13.64 1.10
CA PHE A 54 -9.43 15.11 1.16
C PHE A 54 -8.09 15.73 0.78
N ALA A 55 -7.08 14.92 0.49
CA ALA A 55 -5.74 15.40 0.18
C ALA A 55 -5.57 15.89 -1.28
N GLY A 56 -6.53 15.58 -2.15
CA GLY A 56 -6.56 15.99 -3.56
C GLY A 56 -7.88 15.62 -4.23
N GLU A 57 -8.01 15.87 -5.53
CA GLU A 57 -9.26 15.62 -6.27
C GLU A 57 -9.75 14.18 -6.18
N THR A 58 -8.81 13.24 -6.24
CA THR A 58 -9.03 11.79 -6.12
C THR A 58 -8.42 11.24 -4.83
N GLY A 59 -8.04 12.11 -3.89
CA GLY A 59 -7.32 11.72 -2.68
C GLY A 59 -5.88 11.24 -2.93
N TYR A 60 -5.18 10.90 -1.84
CA TYR A 60 -3.80 10.40 -1.88
C TYR A 60 -3.54 9.29 -0.89
N TYR A 61 -2.60 8.38 -1.20
CA TYR A 61 -2.26 7.28 -0.31
C TYR A 61 -1.59 7.76 0.98
N ARG A 62 -1.90 7.08 2.07
CA ARG A 62 -1.19 7.14 3.34
C ARG A 62 -0.62 5.77 3.66
N VAL A 63 0.49 5.77 4.38
CA VAL A 63 1.11 4.56 4.93
C VAL A 63 1.08 4.68 6.44
N SER A 64 0.48 3.70 7.11
CA SER A 64 0.41 3.68 8.57
C SER A 64 1.80 3.78 9.18
N GLY A 65 2.01 4.70 10.13
CA GLY A 65 3.30 4.95 10.76
C GLY A 65 4.20 5.94 10.03
N CYS A 66 3.85 6.36 8.81
CA CYS A 66 4.57 7.39 8.08
C CYS A 66 3.85 8.73 8.03
N ASP A 67 4.62 9.80 7.92
CA ASP A 67 4.13 11.16 7.93
C ASP A 67 3.50 11.55 6.58
N GLY A 68 2.39 12.28 6.65
CA GLY A 68 1.76 12.87 5.47
C GLY A 68 1.04 11.88 4.54
N VAL A 69 0.89 12.33 3.29
CA VAL A 69 0.32 11.59 2.15
C VAL A 69 1.41 11.43 1.07
N GLN A 70 1.32 10.40 0.24
CA GLN A 70 2.33 10.03 -0.76
C GLN A 70 3.77 10.03 -0.20
N PRO A 71 4.03 9.39 0.96
CA PRO A 71 5.37 9.37 1.52
C PRO A 71 6.35 8.70 0.56
N THR A 72 7.60 9.15 0.56
CA THR A 72 8.66 8.44 -0.17
C THR A 72 9.05 7.19 0.59
N LEU A 73 8.80 6.03 0.01
CA LEU A 73 9.11 4.74 0.63
C LEU A 73 10.57 4.36 0.38
N VAL A 74 11.15 3.59 1.28
CA VAL A 74 12.46 2.95 1.06
C VAL A 74 12.28 1.43 1.07
N MET A 75 12.79 0.79 0.02
CA MET A 75 12.72 -0.66 -0.14
C MET A 75 14.11 -1.22 -0.46
N ASP A 76 14.54 -2.17 0.34
CA ASP A 76 15.80 -2.90 0.16
C ASP A 76 15.66 -4.01 -0.88
N VAL A 77 16.72 -4.21 -1.65
CA VAL A 77 16.80 -5.35 -2.57
C VAL A 77 16.85 -6.68 -1.84
N ASN A 78 16.40 -7.73 -2.53
CA ASN A 78 16.26 -9.09 -2.03
C ASN A 78 15.25 -9.23 -0.87
N LYS A 79 14.32 -8.28 -0.74
CA LYS A 79 13.18 -8.37 0.18
C LYS A 79 11.86 -8.38 -0.58
N ARG A 80 10.84 -8.91 0.09
CA ARG A 80 9.44 -8.87 -0.33
C ARG A 80 8.69 -7.81 0.45
N TYR A 81 7.92 -7.00 -0.25
CA TYR A 81 7.10 -5.95 0.35
C TYR A 81 5.65 -6.13 -0.07
N CYS A 82 4.78 -6.34 0.91
CA CYS A 82 3.35 -6.53 0.72
C CYS A 82 2.57 -5.29 1.18
N PHE A 83 1.79 -4.74 0.26
CA PHE A 83 1.01 -3.52 0.43
C PHE A 83 -0.44 -3.89 0.66
N GLN A 84 -0.89 -3.69 1.89
CA GLN A 84 -2.19 -4.11 2.37
C GLN A 84 -3.22 -3.02 2.12
N GLN A 85 -4.14 -3.27 1.18
CA GLN A 85 -5.25 -2.37 0.87
C GLN A 85 -6.51 -2.73 1.68
N TYR A 86 -6.33 -3.06 2.97
CA TYR A 86 -7.41 -3.56 3.84
C TYR A 86 -8.32 -2.44 4.37
N ASN A 87 -7.83 -1.20 4.39
CA ASN A 87 -8.65 -0.07 4.83
C ASN A 87 -9.68 0.27 3.75
N GLU A 88 -10.95 0.48 4.14
CA GLU A 88 -12.06 0.75 3.23
C GLU A 88 -11.96 2.04 2.41
N THR A 89 -11.04 2.93 2.79
CA THR A 89 -10.71 4.14 2.01
C THR A 89 -9.96 3.81 0.71
N ASN A 90 -9.35 2.63 0.59
CA ASN A 90 -8.65 2.21 -0.65
C ASN A 90 -9.59 1.85 -1.81
N TRP A 91 -10.91 1.75 -1.56
CA TRP A 91 -11.90 1.50 -2.62
C TRP A 91 -11.74 2.51 -3.77
N MET A 92 -11.79 2.05 -5.04
CA MET A 92 -11.45 2.82 -6.25
C MET A 92 -9.96 3.19 -6.44
N HIS A 93 -9.06 2.72 -5.58
CA HIS A 93 -7.63 3.03 -5.67
C HIS A 93 -6.72 1.79 -5.69
N PRO A 94 -6.87 0.87 -6.65
CA PRO A 94 -5.97 -0.28 -6.79
C PRO A 94 -4.54 0.20 -7.02
N VAL A 95 -3.61 -0.39 -6.27
CA VAL A 95 -2.18 -0.08 -6.34
C VAL A 95 -1.54 -0.79 -7.52
N GLY A 96 -0.73 -0.05 -8.28
CA GLY A 96 0.17 -0.56 -9.31
C GLY A 96 1.61 -0.13 -9.07
N PHE A 97 2.54 -0.72 -9.83
CA PHE A 97 3.96 -0.37 -9.76
C PHE A 97 4.53 -0.11 -11.15
N ALA A 98 5.38 0.91 -11.27
CA ALA A 98 5.98 1.30 -12.54
C ALA A 98 7.43 1.78 -12.38
N TYR A 99 8.16 1.79 -13.51
CA TYR A 99 9.51 2.35 -13.58
C TYR A 99 9.51 3.89 -13.67
N PHE A 100 8.35 4.49 -13.94
CA PHE A 100 8.17 5.94 -14.07
C PHE A 100 6.84 6.37 -13.41
N PRO A 101 6.71 7.64 -12.99
CA PRO A 101 5.47 8.17 -12.43
C PRO A 101 4.28 7.93 -13.35
N ASP A 102 3.17 7.56 -12.74
CA ASP A 102 1.83 7.31 -13.28
C ASP A 102 1.72 6.13 -14.25
N GLY A 103 2.80 5.38 -14.48
CA GLY A 103 2.78 4.11 -15.20
C GLY A 103 1.93 4.14 -16.46
N ALA A 104 0.93 3.25 -16.51
CA ALA A 104 -0.01 3.09 -17.61
C ALA A 104 -0.69 4.39 -18.07
N HIS A 105 -1.01 5.32 -17.14
CA HIS A 105 -1.72 6.57 -17.47
C HIS A 105 -0.92 7.50 -18.38
N LYS A 106 0.41 7.31 -18.46
CA LYS A 106 1.33 8.08 -19.31
C LYS A 106 2.03 7.20 -20.36
N ASP A 107 1.46 6.04 -20.69
CA ASP A 107 2.06 5.05 -21.59
C ASP A 107 3.50 4.68 -21.15
N ARG A 108 3.74 4.61 -19.84
CA ARG A 108 5.05 4.29 -19.27
C ARG A 108 5.12 2.82 -18.84
N PRO A 109 6.30 2.18 -18.96
CA PRO A 109 6.51 0.81 -18.52
C PRO A 109 6.11 0.58 -17.06
N GLU A 110 5.14 -0.31 -16.88
CA GLU A 110 4.78 -0.89 -15.59
C GLU A 110 5.77 -2.00 -15.23
N LEU A 111 5.75 -2.43 -13.97
CA LEU A 111 6.49 -3.60 -13.55
C LEU A 111 5.68 -4.84 -13.95
N GLU A 112 6.12 -5.48 -15.03
CA GLU A 112 5.52 -6.70 -15.57
C GLU A 112 6.64 -7.71 -15.87
N PRO A 113 6.33 -9.03 -15.87
CA PRO A 113 7.34 -10.07 -16.07
C PRO A 113 8.19 -9.88 -17.33
N SER A 114 7.58 -9.42 -18.42
CA SER A 114 8.20 -9.26 -19.74
C SER A 114 8.60 -7.80 -20.07
N VAL A 115 8.56 -6.89 -19.09
CA VAL A 115 8.81 -5.46 -19.31
C VAL A 115 9.93 -4.94 -18.42
N SER A 116 10.98 -4.42 -19.06
CA SER A 116 11.97 -3.57 -18.39
C SER A 116 12.59 -2.57 -19.36
N PRO A 117 12.68 -1.28 -18.99
CA PRO A 117 13.44 -0.29 -19.73
C PRO A 117 14.95 -0.40 -19.49
N TYR A 118 15.40 -1.21 -18.51
CA TYR A 118 16.78 -1.27 -18.04
C TYR A 118 17.45 -2.63 -18.27
N ASP A 119 16.68 -3.69 -18.48
CA ASP A 119 17.18 -5.06 -18.63
C ASP A 119 16.39 -5.82 -19.71
N SER A 120 16.97 -5.87 -20.91
CA SER A 120 16.37 -6.61 -22.03
C SER A 120 16.41 -8.12 -21.85
N GLU A 121 17.30 -8.65 -21.00
CA GLU A 121 17.40 -10.09 -20.78
C GLU A 121 16.23 -10.59 -19.93
N CYS A 122 15.92 -9.90 -18.82
CA CYS A 122 14.74 -10.26 -18.03
C CYS A 122 13.46 -10.15 -18.86
N ALA A 123 13.36 -9.10 -19.69
CA ALA A 123 12.18 -8.85 -20.51
C ALA A 123 11.97 -9.97 -21.55
N ALA A 124 13.05 -10.41 -22.20
CA ALA A 124 13.00 -11.49 -23.18
C ALA A 124 12.69 -12.87 -22.56
N GLN A 125 12.95 -13.04 -21.27
CA GLN A 125 12.72 -14.30 -20.54
C GLN A 125 11.45 -14.28 -19.68
N SER A 126 10.71 -13.18 -19.64
CA SER A 126 9.60 -12.95 -18.72
C SER A 126 9.97 -13.17 -17.25
N THR A 127 11.16 -12.69 -16.85
CA THR A 127 11.72 -12.84 -15.49
C THR A 127 11.97 -11.51 -14.78
N CYS A 128 11.50 -10.39 -15.35
CA CYS A 128 11.60 -9.10 -14.68
C CYS A 128 10.80 -9.09 -13.37
N GLN A 129 11.21 -8.23 -12.43
CA GLN A 129 10.44 -8.05 -11.20
C GLN A 129 9.05 -7.51 -11.53
N HIS A 130 8.03 -8.07 -10.88
CA HIS A 130 6.64 -7.68 -11.08
C HIS A 130 5.87 -7.84 -9.75
N PRO A 131 4.75 -7.12 -9.56
CA PRO A 131 3.88 -7.34 -8.43
C PRO A 131 3.11 -8.65 -8.58
N GLU A 132 2.70 -9.22 -7.46
CA GLU A 132 1.79 -10.35 -7.37
C GLU A 132 0.57 -9.91 -6.56
N TYR A 133 -0.63 -10.15 -7.08
CA TYR A 133 -1.88 -9.68 -6.46
C TYR A 133 -2.61 -10.79 -5.72
N PHE A 134 -3.19 -10.46 -4.56
CA PHE A 134 -3.81 -11.39 -3.65
C PHE A 134 -5.18 -10.89 -3.17
N LEU A 135 -6.08 -11.84 -2.90
CA LEU A 135 -7.33 -11.62 -2.18
C LEU A 135 -7.45 -12.66 -1.07
N ASN A 136 -7.60 -12.21 0.18
CA ASN A 136 -7.68 -13.08 1.35
C ASN A 136 -6.47 -14.05 1.49
N GLY A 137 -5.30 -13.60 1.03
CA GLY A 137 -4.06 -14.40 1.02
C GLY A 137 -3.98 -15.40 -0.13
N GLU A 138 -4.99 -15.48 -1.00
CA GLU A 138 -4.95 -16.32 -2.21
C GLU A 138 -4.39 -15.52 -3.39
N TYR A 139 -3.38 -16.07 -4.06
CA TYR A 139 -2.82 -15.49 -5.28
C TYR A 139 -3.88 -15.47 -6.39
N LEU A 140 -4.07 -14.30 -7.00
CA LEU A 140 -5.07 -14.08 -8.04
C LEU A 140 -4.58 -14.42 -9.45
N GLY A 141 -3.27 -14.56 -9.62
CA GLY A 141 -2.66 -14.89 -10.91
C GLY A 141 -2.70 -16.38 -11.25
N ASN A 142 -2.06 -16.72 -12.36
CA ASN A 142 -1.94 -18.11 -12.83
C ASN A 142 -0.46 -18.54 -12.86
N PRO A 143 -0.02 -19.46 -11.99
CA PRO A 143 1.38 -19.91 -11.97
C PRO A 143 1.86 -20.60 -13.26
N GLN A 144 0.96 -20.95 -14.19
CA GLN A 144 1.30 -21.51 -15.50
C GLN A 144 1.40 -20.46 -16.61
N ASP A 145 1.02 -19.22 -16.33
CA ASP A 145 1.01 -18.10 -17.26
C ASP A 145 1.65 -16.90 -16.58
N VAL A 146 2.95 -16.69 -16.82
CA VAL A 146 3.75 -15.69 -16.09
C VAL A 146 3.20 -14.28 -16.24
N ASP A 147 2.61 -13.96 -17.40
CA ASP A 147 2.02 -12.65 -17.66
C ASP A 147 0.67 -12.46 -16.94
N ASN A 148 0.10 -13.52 -16.36
CA ASN A 148 -1.04 -13.44 -15.46
C ASN A 148 -0.58 -13.42 -14.00
N PHE A 149 -0.18 -12.23 -13.56
CA PHE A 149 0.26 -11.97 -12.19
C PHE A 149 -0.86 -11.52 -11.23
N GLY A 150 -2.12 -11.62 -11.68
CA GLY A 150 -3.33 -11.40 -10.88
C GLY A 150 -3.96 -10.02 -11.00
N LEU A 151 -3.33 -9.07 -11.71
CA LEU A 151 -3.85 -7.72 -11.89
C LEU A 151 -5.25 -7.69 -12.53
N ASP A 152 -5.47 -8.50 -13.58
CA ASP A 152 -6.73 -8.57 -14.33
C ASP A 152 -7.94 -9.04 -13.48
N VAL A 153 -7.67 -9.65 -12.32
CA VAL A 153 -8.70 -10.01 -11.34
C VAL A 153 -8.79 -8.95 -10.24
N TYR A 154 -7.64 -8.43 -9.80
CA TYR A 154 -7.51 -7.46 -8.73
C TYR A 154 -8.13 -6.10 -9.06
N GLU A 155 -7.71 -5.48 -10.16
CA GLU A 155 -8.09 -4.10 -10.51
C GLU A 155 -9.60 -3.93 -10.76
N PRO A 156 -10.29 -4.79 -11.56
CA PRO A 156 -11.70 -4.59 -11.84
C PRO A 156 -12.59 -4.63 -10.59
N ASP A 157 -12.17 -5.35 -9.55
CA ASP A 157 -12.92 -5.44 -8.31
C ASP A 157 -13.00 -4.09 -7.59
N PHE A 158 -12.00 -3.21 -7.72
CA PHE A 158 -12.02 -1.87 -7.11
C PHE A 158 -13.10 -0.95 -7.71
N MET A 159 -13.68 -1.32 -8.86
CA MET A 159 -14.80 -0.63 -9.50
C MET A 159 -16.17 -1.18 -9.06
N LEU A 160 -16.21 -2.22 -8.22
CA LEU A 160 -17.47 -2.70 -7.64
C LEU A 160 -18.08 -1.63 -6.73
N PRO A 161 -19.40 -1.64 -6.50
CA PRO A 161 -20.00 -0.80 -5.46
C PRO A 161 -19.29 -1.00 -4.12
N ARG A 162 -18.99 0.08 -3.41
CA ARG A 162 -18.14 0.08 -2.20
C ARG A 162 -18.44 -1.04 -1.21
N GLU A 163 -19.71 -1.21 -0.85
CA GLU A 163 -20.14 -2.27 0.09
C GLU A 163 -19.80 -3.68 -0.42
N ARG A 164 -19.90 -3.90 -1.74
CA ARG A 164 -19.52 -5.16 -2.37
C ARG A 164 -18.01 -5.35 -2.37
N TRP A 165 -17.22 -4.31 -2.67
CA TRP A 165 -15.76 -4.39 -2.60
C TRP A 165 -15.29 -4.72 -1.17
N ILE A 166 -15.86 -4.06 -0.15
CA ILE A 166 -15.56 -4.37 1.27
C ILE A 166 -15.90 -5.82 1.59
N ALA A 167 -17.00 -6.34 1.04
CA ALA A 167 -17.43 -7.72 1.26
C ALA A 167 -16.54 -8.78 0.56
N GLN A 168 -15.73 -8.40 -0.43
CA GLN A 168 -14.78 -9.33 -1.08
C GLN A 168 -13.65 -9.76 -0.12
N GLY A 169 -13.20 -8.83 0.73
CA GLY A 169 -12.27 -9.11 1.81
C GLY A 169 -10.97 -8.31 1.72
N LYS A 170 -9.85 -9.00 1.90
CA LYS A 170 -8.52 -8.41 2.14
C LYS A 170 -7.67 -8.41 0.87
N TYR A 171 -7.62 -7.28 0.18
CA TYR A 171 -6.76 -7.05 -0.97
C TYR A 171 -5.32 -6.73 -0.55
N GLU A 172 -4.35 -7.40 -1.15
CA GLU A 172 -2.92 -7.19 -0.93
C GLU A 172 -2.17 -7.32 -2.25
N VAL A 173 -1.13 -6.53 -2.44
CA VAL A 173 -0.20 -6.67 -3.56
C VAL A 173 1.22 -6.76 -3.02
N CYS A 174 1.99 -7.74 -3.46
CA CYS A 174 3.35 -7.93 -3.01
C CYS A 174 4.34 -7.78 -4.15
N LEU A 175 5.47 -7.13 -3.88
CA LEU A 175 6.55 -6.92 -4.83
C LEU A 175 7.87 -7.41 -4.22
N ASN A 176 8.58 -8.25 -4.97
CA ASN A 176 9.97 -8.60 -4.66
C ASN A 176 10.89 -7.60 -5.38
N ILE A 177 11.79 -6.95 -4.65
CA ILE A 177 12.79 -6.07 -5.27
C ILE A 177 14.01 -6.90 -5.65
N THR A 178 14.14 -7.24 -6.93
CA THR A 178 15.20 -8.14 -7.40
C THR A 178 16.15 -7.49 -8.41
N GLN A 179 15.72 -6.44 -9.10
CA GLN A 179 16.56 -5.76 -10.09
C GLN A 179 17.56 -4.81 -9.44
N THR A 180 18.76 -4.77 -10.01
CA THR A 180 19.85 -3.90 -9.54
C THR A 180 19.89 -2.53 -10.20
N ASN A 181 19.14 -2.35 -11.29
CA ASN A 181 19.28 -1.20 -12.16
C ASN A 181 18.36 -0.02 -11.83
N PRO A 182 17.08 -0.20 -11.41
CA PRO A 182 16.28 0.97 -11.04
C PRO A 182 16.83 1.59 -9.75
N GLU A 183 17.05 2.91 -9.81
CA GLU A 183 17.37 3.75 -8.65
C GLU A 183 16.09 4.00 -7.83
N ASP A 184 15.04 4.41 -8.54
CA ASP A 184 13.71 4.64 -8.01
C ASP A 184 12.68 3.81 -8.77
N LEU A 185 11.60 3.46 -8.07
CA LEU A 185 10.37 2.87 -8.60
C LEU A 185 9.20 3.73 -8.17
N PHE A 186 8.01 3.47 -8.70
CA PHE A 186 6.81 4.22 -8.36
C PHE A 186 5.70 3.26 -8.00
N MET A 187 5.04 3.52 -6.88
CA MET A 187 3.71 2.98 -6.60
C MET A 187 2.71 4.01 -7.12
N PHE A 188 1.67 3.61 -7.83
CA PHE A 188 0.66 4.53 -8.36
C PHE A 188 -0.73 3.91 -8.29
N CYS A 189 -1.77 4.70 -8.58
CA CYS A 189 -3.13 4.18 -8.68
C CYS A 189 -3.42 3.74 -10.12
N HIS A 190 -3.85 2.49 -10.33
CA HIS A 190 -4.22 2.01 -11.67
C HIS A 190 -5.42 2.76 -12.29
N ILE A 191 -6.31 3.32 -11.47
CA ILE A 191 -7.54 3.99 -11.96
C ILE A 191 -7.36 5.51 -12.12
N HIS A 192 -6.61 6.16 -11.24
CA HIS A 192 -6.52 7.61 -11.16
C HIS A 192 -5.07 8.08 -11.39
N SER A 193 -4.88 8.99 -12.34
CA SER A 193 -3.58 9.60 -12.63
C SER A 193 -3.18 10.65 -11.58
N ASN A 194 -1.91 11.08 -11.61
CA ASN A 194 -1.30 12.00 -10.68
C ASN A 194 -1.29 11.51 -9.21
N MET A 195 -1.29 10.20 -8.99
CA MET A 195 -1.34 9.55 -7.67
C MET A 195 -0.14 8.65 -7.39
N SER A 196 0.97 8.87 -8.09
CA SER A 196 2.22 8.19 -7.79
C SER A 196 2.79 8.60 -6.43
N LEU A 197 3.51 7.69 -5.78
CA LEU A 197 4.55 8.01 -4.80
C LEU A 197 5.86 7.36 -5.21
N THR A 198 6.97 7.92 -4.73
CA THR A 198 8.31 7.44 -5.01
C THR A 198 8.69 6.30 -4.06
N ILE A 199 9.29 5.26 -4.62
CA ILE A 199 10.00 4.21 -3.90
C ILE A 199 11.49 4.39 -4.20
N LYS A 200 12.28 4.70 -3.17
CA LYS A 200 13.74 4.66 -3.23
C LYS A 200 14.23 3.23 -3.04
N VAL A 201 15.05 2.75 -3.97
CA VAL A 201 15.69 1.44 -3.84
C VAL A 201 16.96 1.56 -3.01
N ALA A 202 17.14 0.65 -2.07
CA ALA A 202 18.30 0.56 -1.20
C ALA A 202 19.03 -0.79 -1.34
N ASP A 203 20.35 -0.75 -1.12
CA ASP A 203 21.20 -1.92 -0.98
C ASP A 203 21.67 -2.00 0.47
N ASN A 204 21.02 -2.88 1.25
CA ASN A 204 21.32 -3.11 2.67
C ASN A 204 21.29 -1.81 3.49
N GLY A 205 20.18 -1.08 3.37
CA GLY A 205 19.89 0.19 4.04
C GLY A 205 20.49 1.43 3.35
N THR A 206 21.41 1.25 2.40
CA THR A 206 22.06 2.36 1.69
C THR A 206 21.28 2.69 0.42
N LEU A 207 20.73 3.90 0.31
CA LEU A 207 19.99 4.33 -0.87
C LEU A 207 20.90 4.33 -2.11
N ARG A 208 20.39 3.81 -3.24
CA ARG A 208 21.10 3.88 -4.53
C ARG A 208 21.26 5.31 -5.03
N GLN A 209 20.20 6.11 -4.85
CA GLN A 209 20.15 7.51 -5.25
C GLN A 209 19.54 8.36 -4.12
N PRO A 210 20.36 8.82 -3.15
CA PRO A 210 19.87 9.60 -2.01
C PRO A 210 19.52 11.04 -2.38
N ASP A 211 20.18 11.62 -3.38
CA ASP A 211 20.19 13.07 -3.59
C ASP A 211 19.13 13.58 -4.59
N ILE A 212 18.59 12.70 -5.43
CA ILE A 212 17.75 13.09 -6.57
C ILE A 212 16.62 12.07 -6.76
N ASN A 213 15.39 12.53 -6.99
CA ASN A 213 14.32 11.68 -7.51
C ASN A 213 14.51 11.50 -9.01
N ASN A 214 14.72 10.26 -9.45
CA ASN A 214 15.07 9.97 -10.84
C ASN A 214 14.30 8.74 -11.36
N PRO A 215 13.31 8.93 -12.25
CA PRO A 215 12.75 10.22 -12.69
C PRO A 215 12.05 11.00 -11.56
N ALA A 216 11.99 12.33 -11.68
CA ALA A 216 11.16 13.13 -10.78
C ALA A 216 9.67 13.01 -11.18
N ILE A 217 8.78 13.07 -10.20
CA ILE A 217 7.35 13.30 -10.43
C ILE A 217 7.19 14.70 -11.02
N ASP A 218 6.53 14.80 -12.18
CA ASP A 218 6.43 16.01 -13.01
C ASP A 218 5.22 16.88 -12.69
N TYR A 219 4.51 16.57 -11.61
CA TYR A 219 3.38 17.33 -11.09
C TYR A 219 3.55 17.56 -9.58
N GLU A 220 2.90 18.61 -9.09
CA GLU A 220 2.81 18.86 -7.66
C GLU A 220 1.59 18.13 -7.10
N TYR A 221 1.72 17.56 -5.90
CA TYR A 221 0.55 17.08 -5.19
C TYR A 221 -0.33 18.25 -4.80
N ASP A 222 -1.61 18.04 -4.99
CA ASP A 222 -2.67 18.92 -4.54
C ASP A 222 -2.47 19.33 -3.07
N GLN A 223 -2.66 20.63 -2.80
CA GLN A 223 -2.60 21.20 -1.46
C GLN A 223 -3.97 21.79 -1.13
N PRO A 224 -4.82 21.07 -0.37
CA PRO A 224 -6.16 21.55 -0.06
C PRO A 224 -6.06 22.86 0.72
N GLU A 225 -6.91 23.84 0.41
CA GLU A 225 -6.89 25.12 1.10
C GLU A 225 -7.40 24.98 2.56
N GLU A 226 -7.22 26.01 3.39
CA GLU A 226 -7.65 25.95 4.80
C GLU A 226 -9.14 25.62 4.95
N PHE A 227 -9.99 26.24 4.11
CA PHE A 227 -11.41 25.95 4.09
C PHE A 227 -11.69 24.50 3.71
N ASP A 228 -11.07 24.00 2.65
CA ASP A 228 -11.24 22.63 2.17
C ASP A 228 -10.81 21.59 3.22
N ARG A 229 -9.67 21.81 3.90
CA ARG A 229 -9.22 20.98 5.02
C ARG A 229 -10.20 20.97 6.19
N MET A 230 -10.75 22.14 6.53
CA MET A 230 -11.72 22.27 7.62
C MET A 230 -13.04 21.57 7.29
N CYS A 231 -13.42 21.55 6.01
CA CYS A 231 -14.75 21.10 5.58
C CYS A 231 -14.77 19.68 5.01
N GLY A 232 -13.61 19.04 4.83
CA GLY A 232 -13.52 17.78 4.09
C GLY A 232 -13.98 17.97 2.65
N THR A 233 -13.63 19.10 2.03
CA THR A 233 -13.97 19.40 0.64
C THR A 233 -12.72 19.55 -0.20
N TRP A 234 -12.91 19.73 -1.50
CA TRP A 234 -11.83 19.91 -2.45
C TRP A 234 -12.14 21.02 -3.44
N ARG A 235 -11.23 22.01 -3.55
CA ARG A 235 -11.31 23.18 -4.45
C ARG A 235 -12.65 23.93 -4.35
N VAL A 236 -13.21 24.04 -3.15
CA VAL A 236 -14.48 24.75 -2.94
C VAL A 236 -14.27 26.24 -2.69
N THR A 237 -13.09 26.68 -2.24
CA THR A 237 -12.83 28.08 -1.92
C THR A 237 -13.27 29.09 -3.00
N PRO A 238 -13.00 28.88 -4.31
CA PRO A 238 -13.42 29.82 -5.34
C PRO A 238 -14.94 30.03 -5.42
N PHE A 239 -15.74 29.11 -4.87
CA PHE A 239 -17.20 29.15 -4.88
C PHE A 239 -17.81 29.77 -3.63
N LEU A 240 -17.02 30.04 -2.58
CA LEU A 240 -17.50 30.68 -1.34
C LEU A 240 -18.08 32.07 -1.63
N ASP A 241 -17.41 32.85 -2.47
CA ASP A 241 -17.85 34.20 -2.86
C ASP A 241 -18.93 34.18 -3.96
N ALA A 242 -19.03 33.08 -4.72
CA ALA A 242 -20.01 32.93 -5.80
C ALA A 242 -21.44 32.64 -5.27
N CYS A 243 -21.55 32.15 -4.04
CA CYS A 243 -22.80 31.77 -3.40
C CYS A 243 -23.05 32.58 -2.11
N PRO A 244 -23.16 33.92 -2.18
CA PRO A 244 -23.12 34.81 -1.00
C PRO A 244 -24.30 34.64 -0.02
N ASN A 245 -25.36 33.94 -0.43
CA ASN A 245 -26.53 33.65 0.40
C ASN A 245 -26.58 32.20 0.90
N MET A 246 -25.54 31.40 0.61
CA MET A 246 -25.43 30.03 1.06
C MET A 246 -24.40 29.93 2.18
N VAL A 247 -24.69 29.10 3.18
CA VAL A 247 -23.73 28.73 4.21
C VAL A 247 -23.21 27.35 3.87
N PHE A 248 -21.91 27.26 3.57
CA PHE A 248 -21.25 25.96 3.50
C PHE A 248 -21.14 25.42 4.93
N VAL A 249 -21.69 24.23 5.16
CA VAL A 249 -21.71 23.58 6.47
C VAL A 249 -20.54 22.63 6.57
N CYS A 250 -19.70 22.81 7.59
CA CYS A 250 -18.51 22.00 7.90
C CYS A 250 -18.66 21.41 9.31
N ASN A 251 -17.98 20.30 9.62
CA ASN A 251 -18.10 19.50 10.86
C ASN A 251 -19.43 18.74 11.05
N GLN A 252 -19.66 17.68 10.27
CA GLN A 252 -20.56 16.59 10.67
C GLN A 252 -19.77 15.31 10.94
#